data_AF-A0A6L5TDM0-F1
#
_entry.id   AF-A0A6L5TDM0-F1
#
_cell.length_a   1.000
_cell.length_b   1.000
_cell.length_c   1.000
_cell.angle_alpha   90.00
_cell.angle_beta   90.00
_cell.angle_gamma   90.00
#
_symmetry.space_group_name_H-M   'P 1'
#
loop_
_entity.id
_entity.type
_entity.pdbx_description
1 polymer ?
#
loop_
_entity_poly.entity_id
_entity_poly.type
_entity_poly.pdbx_seq_one_letter_code
_entity_poly.pdbx_strand_id
1 'polypeptide(L)'
;MKLSALAAQIKNCGHCEVINNGGRIFVGTGSAFYCMDGYPRTQDAGELGAMLGIPQKKMKNIFYHEEYTIDGKLYGVRWDDEPVHEGTTSEIKTRIVINGEELIALRNPDGSVGFIRSELLKPVEGELNKEFAQICVRPTNQDCRFIYAVKDGMILRALIAPMSIKDDVADDLDEIIAELMSRRQSRIVEKMHDDLQDLAAQEAAEKAKQIKNREEK
;
A
#
# COMPACT_ATOMS: atom_id res chain seq x y z
N MET A 1 12.46 -6.57 12.20
CA MET A 1 11.11 -7.16 12.11
C MET A 1 10.53 -7.43 13.50
N LYS A 2 9.19 -7.39 13.64
CA LYS A 2 8.46 -7.63 14.90
C LYS A 2 7.80 -9.02 14.86
N LEU A 3 8.46 -10.01 15.48
CA LEU A 3 7.99 -11.41 15.48
C LEU A 3 6.59 -11.59 16.06
N SER A 4 6.22 -10.80 17.07
CA SER A 4 4.90 -10.87 17.69
C SER A 4 3.77 -10.46 16.74
N ALA A 5 4.03 -9.53 15.81
CA ALA A 5 3.06 -9.15 14.78
C ALA A 5 2.91 -10.25 13.73
N LEU A 6 4.01 -10.86 13.28
CA LEU A 6 3.98 -12.03 12.39
C LEU A 6 3.21 -13.20 13.03
N ALA A 7 3.49 -13.49 14.30
CA ALA A 7 2.80 -14.53 15.05
C ALA A 7 1.29 -14.26 15.16
N ALA A 8 0.89 -12.99 15.35
CA ALA A 8 -0.51 -12.61 15.38
C ALA A 8 -1.19 -12.87 14.03
N GLN A 9 -0.56 -12.51 12.91
CA GLN A 9 -1.09 -12.78 11.58
C GLN A 9 -1.25 -14.27 11.31
N ILE A 10 -0.22 -15.08 11.58
CA ILE A 10 -0.28 -16.55 11.41
C ILE A 10 -1.43 -17.15 12.21
N LYS A 11 -1.61 -16.73 13.47
CA LYS A 11 -2.73 -17.20 14.31
C LYS A 11 -4.09 -16.77 13.76
N ASN A 12 -4.19 -15.60 13.14
CA ASN A 12 -5.45 -15.07 12.62
C ASN A 12 -5.84 -15.72 11.29
N CYS A 13 -4.89 -15.95 10.38
CA CYS A 13 -5.18 -16.60 9.09
C CYS A 13 -5.14 -18.13 9.15
N GLY A 14 -4.53 -18.72 10.19
CA GLY A 14 -4.40 -20.17 10.34
C GLY A 14 -3.44 -20.79 9.33
N HIS A 15 -2.56 -19.99 8.70
CA HIS A 15 -1.65 -20.41 7.64
C HIS A 15 -0.23 -19.95 7.94
N CYS A 16 0.73 -20.86 7.79
CA CYS A 16 2.14 -20.62 7.96
C CYS A 16 2.91 -21.37 6.88
N GLU A 17 3.60 -20.62 6.03
CA GLU A 17 4.46 -21.17 5.00
C GLU A 17 5.91 -20.79 5.27
N VAL A 18 6.86 -21.67 4.98
CA VAL A 18 8.30 -21.37 5.07
C VAL A 18 8.92 -21.59 3.71
N ILE A 19 9.56 -20.55 3.18
CA ILE A 19 10.25 -20.60 1.89
C ILE A 19 11.74 -20.44 2.12
N ASN A 20 12.50 -21.41 1.65
CA ASN A 20 13.95 -21.35 1.61
C ASN A 20 14.41 -20.98 0.19
N ASN A 21 14.89 -19.76 0.03
CA ASN A 21 15.47 -19.27 -1.22
C ASN A 21 17.00 -19.20 -1.08
N GLY A 22 17.71 -20.24 -1.54
CA GLY A 22 19.18 -20.25 -1.52
C GLY A 22 19.79 -20.04 -0.13
N GLY A 23 19.10 -20.45 0.94
CA GLY A 23 19.51 -20.26 2.33
C GLY A 23 18.90 -19.05 3.03
N ARG A 24 18.20 -18.16 2.32
CA ARG A 24 17.39 -17.10 2.94
C ARG A 24 16.02 -17.65 3.27
N ILE A 25 15.58 -17.45 4.50
CA ILE A 25 14.31 -17.98 4.99
C ILE A 25 13.26 -16.88 4.97
N PHE A 26 12.10 -17.19 4.42
CA PHE A 26 10.92 -16.34 4.47
C PHE A 26 9.78 -17.08 5.15
N VAL A 27 9.01 -16.40 5.98
CA VAL A 27 7.80 -16.95 6.61
C VAL A 27 6.57 -16.25 6.05
N GLY A 28 5.64 -17.05 5.54
CA GLY A 28 4.45 -16.63 4.82
C GLY A 28 3.15 -16.82 5.60
N THR A 29 2.16 -15.99 5.27
CA THR A 29 0.79 -16.01 5.82
C THR A 29 -0.26 -16.23 4.72
N GLY A 30 0.16 -16.59 3.51
CA GLY A 30 -0.66 -16.69 2.31
C GLY A 30 -0.91 -15.36 1.58
N SER A 31 -0.82 -14.21 2.28
CA SER A 31 -0.93 -12.88 1.65
C SER A 31 0.34 -12.04 1.77
N ALA A 32 1.30 -12.48 2.56
CA ALA A 32 2.59 -11.81 2.71
C ALA A 32 3.65 -12.81 3.16
N PHE A 33 4.90 -12.53 2.82
CA PHE A 33 6.09 -13.28 3.17
C PHE A 33 7.12 -12.34 3.77
N TYR A 34 7.73 -12.77 4.88
CA TYR A 34 8.61 -11.92 5.68
C TYR A 34 9.98 -12.57 5.81
N CYS A 35 11.03 -11.80 5.50
CA CYS A 35 12.40 -12.26 5.57
C CYS A 35 12.82 -12.47 7.03
N MET A 36 13.31 -13.68 7.33
CA MET A 36 13.79 -14.09 8.65
C MET A 36 15.30 -13.91 8.83
N ASP A 37 15.96 -13.13 7.96
CA ASP A 37 17.39 -12.83 8.10
C ASP A 37 17.69 -12.21 9.46
N GLY A 38 18.71 -12.72 10.13
CA GLY A 38 19.10 -12.34 11.49
C GLY A 38 18.41 -13.12 12.61
N TYR A 39 17.49 -14.05 12.30
CA TYR A 39 16.88 -14.95 13.28
C TYR A 39 17.43 -16.38 13.15
N PRO A 40 17.36 -17.19 14.23
CA PRO A 40 17.72 -18.61 14.17
C PRO A 40 16.94 -19.35 13.09
N ARG A 41 17.60 -20.28 12.41
CA ARG A 41 16.89 -21.21 11.51
C ARG A 41 16.16 -22.26 12.34
N THR A 42 14.95 -22.57 11.89
CA THR A 42 14.05 -23.55 12.52
C THR A 42 13.93 -24.75 11.60
N GLN A 43 13.94 -25.95 12.16
CA GLN A 43 13.88 -27.22 11.42
C GLN A 43 12.46 -27.72 11.18
N ASP A 44 11.51 -27.26 11.99
CA ASP A 44 10.11 -27.68 11.90
C ASP A 44 9.15 -26.59 12.43
N ALA A 45 7.85 -26.86 12.28
CA ALA A 45 6.77 -26.02 12.76
C ALA A 45 6.80 -25.77 14.28
N GLY A 46 7.32 -26.71 15.07
CA GLY A 46 7.42 -26.61 16.52
C GLY A 46 8.50 -25.61 16.94
N GLU A 47 9.69 -25.71 16.35
CA GLU A 47 10.79 -24.75 16.55
C GLU A 47 10.39 -23.35 16.06
N LEU A 48 9.74 -23.25 14.89
CA LEU A 48 9.21 -21.99 14.38
C LEU A 48 8.17 -21.41 15.33
N GLY A 49 7.23 -22.23 15.79
CA GLY A 49 6.23 -21.83 16.77
C GLY A 49 6.87 -21.31 18.05
N ALA A 50 7.89 -21.99 18.58
CA ALA A 50 8.62 -21.56 19.76
C ALA A 50 9.31 -20.20 19.56
N MET A 51 10.01 -20.01 18.44
CA MET A 51 10.67 -18.75 18.09
C MET A 51 9.67 -17.59 17.96
N LEU A 52 8.49 -17.85 17.39
CA LEU A 52 7.42 -16.86 17.22
C LEU A 52 6.58 -16.64 18.50
N GLY A 53 6.80 -17.44 19.55
CA GLY A 53 5.98 -17.42 20.77
C GLY A 53 4.55 -17.94 20.54
N ILE A 54 4.35 -18.81 19.55
CA ILE A 54 3.08 -19.49 19.29
C ILE A 54 3.06 -20.82 20.07
N PRO A 55 2.12 -21.02 21.01
CA PRO A 55 2.04 -22.27 21.76
C PRO A 55 1.85 -23.47 20.85
N GLN A 56 2.51 -24.59 21.13
CA GLN A 56 2.45 -25.81 20.32
C GLN A 56 1.00 -26.28 20.07
N LYS A 57 0.11 -26.14 21.06
CA LYS A 57 -1.32 -26.44 20.91
C LYS A 57 -2.00 -25.62 19.82
N LYS A 58 -1.63 -24.35 19.68
CA LYS A 58 -2.14 -23.47 18.60
C LYS A 58 -1.49 -23.81 17.27
N MET A 59 -0.19 -24.13 17.30
CA MET A 59 0.57 -24.47 16.09
C MET A 59 0.03 -25.73 15.39
N LYS A 60 -0.48 -26.71 16.14
CA LYS A 60 -1.18 -27.89 15.59
C LYS A 60 -2.44 -27.57 14.77
N ASN A 61 -3.04 -26.40 14.97
CA ASN A 61 -4.25 -25.96 14.25
C ASN A 61 -3.91 -25.01 13.09
N ILE A 62 -2.64 -24.75 12.84
CA ILE A 62 -2.17 -23.91 11.75
C ILE A 62 -1.74 -24.85 10.62
N PHE A 63 -2.21 -24.55 9.40
CA PHE A 63 -1.68 -25.22 8.21
C PHE A 63 -0.22 -24.80 8.05
N TYR A 64 0.67 -25.79 8.03
CA TYR A 64 2.10 -25.59 7.91
C TYR A 64 2.62 -26.23 6.63
N HIS A 65 3.38 -25.46 5.85
CA HIS A 65 4.02 -25.93 4.62
C HIS A 65 5.44 -25.37 4.50
N GLU A 66 6.36 -26.17 3.96
CA GLU A 66 7.71 -25.74 3.63
C GLU A 66 7.99 -25.97 2.15
N GLU A 67 8.62 -24.99 1.51
CA GLU A 67 9.02 -25.06 0.10
C GLU A 67 10.45 -24.52 -0.09
N TYR A 68 11.13 -25.03 -1.11
CA TYR A 68 12.51 -24.68 -1.43
C TYR A 68 12.59 -24.20 -2.88
N THR A 69 13.23 -23.06 -3.10
CA THR A 69 13.58 -22.56 -4.44
C THR A 69 15.09 -22.32 -4.53
N ILE A 70 15.64 -22.66 -5.70
CA ILE A 70 17.08 -22.54 -6.00
C ILE A 70 17.33 -21.44 -7.04
N ASP A 71 16.34 -21.14 -7.90
CA ASP A 71 16.45 -20.19 -9.00
C ASP A 71 15.93 -18.78 -8.64
N GLY A 72 15.68 -18.53 -7.36
CA GLY A 72 15.15 -17.24 -6.87
C GLY A 72 13.72 -16.97 -7.29
N LYS A 73 13.00 -17.96 -7.86
CA LYS A 73 11.65 -17.78 -8.36
C LYS A 73 10.70 -18.79 -7.71
N LEU A 74 9.65 -18.26 -7.11
CA LEU A 74 8.56 -19.05 -6.57
C LEU A 74 7.27 -18.25 -6.63
N TYR A 75 6.14 -18.92 -6.87
CA TYR A 75 4.82 -18.29 -7.10
C TYR A 75 4.82 -17.21 -8.20
N GLY A 76 5.69 -17.36 -9.20
CA GLY A 76 5.82 -16.37 -10.27
C GLY A 76 6.45 -15.05 -9.82
N VAL A 77 7.03 -14.97 -8.62
CA VAL A 77 7.70 -13.79 -8.06
C VAL A 77 9.21 -14.05 -7.98
N ARG A 78 10.02 -13.00 -8.18
CA ARG A 78 11.46 -13.03 -7.88
C ARG A 78 11.71 -12.67 -6.42
N TRP A 79 12.48 -13.50 -5.73
CA TRP A 79 12.75 -13.43 -4.28
C TRP A 79 14.09 -12.78 -3.95
N ASP A 80 14.82 -12.36 -4.98
CA ASP A 80 16.11 -11.71 -4.87
C ASP A 80 15.97 -10.27 -4.37
N ASP A 81 17.06 -9.71 -3.86
CA ASP A 81 17.13 -8.33 -3.40
C ASP A 81 16.91 -7.34 -4.56
N GLU A 82 17.46 -7.61 -5.74
CA GLU A 82 17.42 -6.72 -6.91
C GLU A 82 16.90 -7.44 -8.17
N PRO A 83 15.58 -7.48 -8.40
CA PRO A 83 15.04 -8.01 -9.64
C PRO A 83 15.06 -6.97 -10.76
N VAL A 84 15.28 -7.44 -11.99
CA VAL A 84 15.48 -6.64 -13.23
C VAL A 84 14.32 -5.68 -13.58
N HIS A 85 13.12 -5.89 -13.02
CA HIS A 85 11.92 -5.10 -13.31
C HIS A 85 11.22 -4.59 -12.05
N GLU A 86 11.97 -4.31 -10.99
CA GLU A 86 11.44 -3.63 -9.81
C GLU A 86 11.25 -2.12 -10.08
N GLY A 87 10.14 -1.57 -9.61
CA GLY A 87 9.88 -0.13 -9.69
C GLY A 87 9.51 0.47 -8.33
N THR A 88 9.97 1.67 -8.04
CA THR A 88 9.65 2.36 -6.78
C THR A 88 8.21 2.88 -6.82
N THR A 89 7.45 2.65 -5.74
CA THR A 89 6.11 3.21 -5.59
C THR A 89 6.14 4.57 -4.92
N SER A 90 5.06 5.35 -5.04
CA SER A 90 4.88 6.58 -4.26
C SER A 90 3.59 6.52 -3.45
N GLU A 91 3.65 7.02 -2.22
CA GLU A 91 2.49 7.03 -1.32
C GLU A 91 1.42 8.00 -1.83
N ILE A 92 0.18 7.55 -1.85
CA ILE A 92 -0.99 8.42 -2.01
C ILE A 92 -1.42 8.83 -0.60
N LYS A 93 -1.57 10.13 -0.36
CA LYS A 93 -1.91 10.70 0.96
C LYS A 93 -3.28 10.26 1.51
N THR A 94 -4.06 9.54 0.71
CA THR A 94 -5.41 9.08 1.02
C THR A 94 -5.34 7.68 1.58
N ARG A 95 -5.99 7.46 2.72
CA ARG A 95 -6.22 6.12 3.29
C ARG A 95 -7.68 5.76 3.13
N ILE A 96 -7.94 4.49 2.87
CA ILE A 96 -9.30 3.98 2.71
C ILE A 96 -9.51 2.92 3.80
N VAL A 97 -10.65 3.00 4.50
CA VAL A 97 -11.04 1.98 5.48
C VAL A 97 -12.28 1.29 4.95
N ILE A 98 -12.18 0.00 4.64
CA ILE A 98 -13.27 -0.82 4.10
C ILE A 98 -13.55 -1.93 5.11
N ASN A 99 -14.78 -2.00 5.64
CA ASN A 99 -15.19 -3.01 6.62
C ASN A 99 -14.26 -3.10 7.86
N GLY A 100 -13.70 -1.96 8.29
CA GLY A 100 -12.77 -1.88 9.42
C GLY A 100 -11.32 -2.26 9.08
N GLU A 101 -11.02 -2.62 7.83
CA GLU A 101 -9.66 -2.89 7.35
C GLU A 101 -9.10 -1.64 6.66
N GLU A 102 -7.96 -1.15 7.16
CA GLU A 102 -7.28 0.01 6.59
C GLU A 102 -6.39 -0.41 5.42
N LEU A 103 -6.55 0.30 4.30
CA LEU A 103 -5.79 0.14 3.08
C LEU A 103 -4.92 1.37 2.83
N ILE A 104 -3.66 1.09 2.50
CA ILE A 104 -2.68 2.07 2.05
C ILE A 104 -2.66 2.02 0.53
N ALA A 105 -2.94 3.16 -0.10
CA ALA A 105 -2.90 3.30 -1.55
C ALA A 105 -1.50 3.71 -2.01
N LEU A 106 -0.97 2.99 -2.99
CA LEU A 106 0.34 3.24 -3.58
C LEU A 106 0.18 3.46 -5.08
N ARG A 107 0.84 4.50 -5.60
CA ARG A 107 0.96 4.75 -7.03
C ARG A 107 2.17 4.01 -7.58
N ASN A 108 1.91 3.14 -8.54
CA ASN A 108 2.92 2.39 -9.27
C ASN A 108 3.58 3.26 -10.36
N PRO A 109 4.77 2.88 -10.87
CA PRO A 109 5.48 3.64 -11.91
C PRO A 109 4.70 3.82 -13.21
N ASP A 110 3.81 2.89 -13.55
CA ASP A 110 2.94 2.94 -14.72
C ASP A 110 1.73 3.89 -14.55
N GLY A 111 1.60 4.51 -13.37
CA GLY A 111 0.48 5.39 -13.01
C GLY A 111 -0.72 4.66 -12.41
N SER A 112 -0.75 3.33 -12.40
CA SER A 112 -1.79 2.56 -11.72
C SER A 112 -1.72 2.73 -10.21
N VAL A 113 -2.83 2.45 -9.54
CA VAL A 113 -2.93 2.47 -8.07
C VAL A 113 -3.21 1.06 -7.58
N GLY A 114 -2.44 0.60 -6.61
CA GLY A 114 -2.75 -0.62 -5.88
C GLY A 114 -2.81 -0.37 -4.37
N PHE A 115 -3.36 -1.35 -3.67
CA PHE A 115 -3.66 -1.23 -2.25
C PHE A 115 -2.91 -2.30 -1.45
N ILE A 116 -2.38 -1.91 -0.30
CA ILE A 116 -1.84 -2.82 0.69
C ILE A 116 -2.69 -2.73 1.95
N ARG A 117 -3.05 -3.87 2.53
CA ARG A 117 -3.63 -3.92 3.86
C ARG A 117 -2.61 -3.48 4.89
N SER A 118 -2.90 -2.45 5.69
CA SER A 118 -1.93 -1.90 6.65
C SER A 118 -1.50 -2.94 7.68
N GLU A 119 -2.38 -3.87 8.04
CA GLU A 119 -2.09 -5.01 8.93
C GLU A 119 -0.89 -5.83 8.44
N LEU A 120 -0.74 -6.01 7.11
CA LEU A 120 0.34 -6.79 6.51
C LEU A 120 1.71 -6.12 6.63
N LEU A 121 1.76 -4.82 6.92
CA LEU A 121 3.01 -4.10 7.14
C LEU A 121 3.48 -4.16 8.58
N LYS A 122 2.63 -4.49 9.55
CA LYS A 122 2.98 -4.51 10.99
C LYS A 122 4.23 -5.32 11.35
N PRO A 123 4.50 -6.50 10.75
CA PRO A 123 5.75 -7.21 11.03
C PRO A 123 7.00 -6.43 10.62
N VAL A 124 6.92 -5.63 9.55
CA VAL A 124 8.04 -4.85 8.99
C VAL A 124 7.91 -3.35 9.24
N GLU A 125 7.01 -2.92 10.12
CA GLU A 125 6.79 -1.50 10.44
C GLU A 125 8.07 -0.81 10.92
N GLY A 126 8.88 -1.48 11.74
CA GLY A 126 10.18 -0.95 12.17
C GLY A 126 11.22 -0.86 11.05
N GLU A 127 11.06 -1.63 9.96
CA GLU A 127 11.91 -1.50 8.77
C GLU A 127 11.52 -0.26 7.96
N LEU A 128 10.21 0.05 7.87
CA LEU A 128 9.67 1.20 7.15
C LEU A 128 10.10 2.56 7.73
N ASN A 129 10.53 2.59 8.99
CA ASN A 129 11.00 3.81 9.67
C ASN A 129 12.48 4.12 9.42
N LYS A 130 13.19 3.28 8.65
CA LYS A 130 14.60 3.48 8.35
C LYS A 130 14.80 4.45 7.19
N GLU A 131 15.98 5.07 7.15
CA GLU A 131 16.33 6.08 6.14
C GLU A 131 16.20 5.58 4.69
N PHE A 132 16.55 4.31 4.45
CA PHE A 132 16.53 3.71 3.12
C PHE A 132 15.31 2.81 2.87
N ALA A 133 14.27 2.93 3.70
CA ALA A 133 13.11 2.09 3.58
C ALA A 133 12.28 2.46 2.34
N GLN A 134 11.88 1.45 1.57
CA GLN A 134 11.09 1.64 0.35
C GLN A 134 10.05 0.54 0.18
N ILE A 135 8.92 0.90 -0.42
CA ILE A 135 7.98 -0.06 -0.98
C ILE A 135 8.11 0.01 -2.50
N CYS A 136 8.53 -1.11 -3.09
CA CYS A 136 8.64 -1.27 -4.52
C CYS A 136 7.52 -2.17 -5.04
N VAL A 137 7.24 -2.10 -6.33
CA VAL A 137 6.35 -3.00 -7.04
C VAL A 137 7.17 -3.91 -7.96
N ARG A 138 6.87 -5.21 -7.94
CA ARG A 138 7.49 -6.22 -8.79
C ARG A 138 6.42 -6.85 -9.69
N PRO A 139 6.67 -7.02 -11.00
CA PRO A 139 5.79 -7.81 -11.84
C PRO A 139 5.86 -9.27 -11.40
N THR A 140 4.71 -9.94 -11.43
CA THR A 140 4.66 -11.39 -11.33
C THR A 140 4.59 -11.98 -12.75
N ASN A 141 4.99 -13.24 -12.89
CA ASN A 141 4.88 -13.97 -14.17
C ASN A 141 3.44 -14.43 -14.47
N GLN A 142 2.47 -14.02 -13.66
CA GLN A 142 1.04 -14.22 -13.90
C GLN A 142 0.48 -12.89 -14.44
N ASP A 143 -0.21 -12.94 -15.57
CA ASP A 143 -0.70 -11.75 -16.27
C ASP A 143 -1.45 -10.78 -15.34
N CYS A 144 -1.10 -9.50 -15.46
CA CYS A 144 -1.70 -8.36 -14.74
C CYS A 144 -1.64 -8.44 -13.20
N ARG A 145 -0.74 -9.23 -12.63
CA ARG A 145 -0.50 -9.25 -11.18
C ARG A 145 0.88 -8.73 -10.84
N PHE A 146 0.93 -7.83 -9.88
CA PHE A 146 2.16 -7.36 -9.24
C PHE A 146 2.16 -7.73 -7.76
N ILE A 147 3.32 -7.66 -7.13
CA ILE A 147 3.50 -7.82 -5.69
C ILE A 147 4.31 -6.65 -5.15
N TYR A 148 4.03 -6.25 -3.92
CA TYR A 148 4.79 -5.19 -3.26
C TYR A 148 5.97 -5.78 -2.49
N ALA A 149 7.15 -5.21 -2.70
CA ALA A 149 8.37 -5.56 -1.99
C ALA A 149 8.71 -4.46 -0.98
N VAL A 150 8.76 -4.79 0.30
CA VAL A 150 9.27 -3.90 1.35
C VAL A 150 10.77 -4.11 1.44
N LYS A 151 11.54 -3.02 1.32
CA LYS A 151 13.00 -3.03 1.31
C LYS A 151 13.59 -2.07 2.34
N ASP A 152 14.77 -2.42 2.81
CA ASP A 152 15.68 -1.55 3.58
C ASP A 152 16.96 -1.40 2.77
N GLY A 153 17.10 -0.27 2.07
CA GLY A 153 18.09 -0.12 1.00
C GLY A 153 17.85 -1.15 -0.11
N MET A 154 18.87 -1.95 -0.41
CA MET A 154 18.78 -2.98 -1.45
C MET A 154 18.17 -4.29 -0.93
N ILE A 155 18.03 -4.43 0.39
CA ILE A 155 17.68 -5.71 1.04
C ILE A 155 16.16 -5.90 1.10
N LEU A 156 15.68 -7.00 0.53
CA LEU A 156 14.28 -7.45 0.62
C LEU A 156 13.94 -7.85 2.06
N ARG A 157 12.91 -7.21 2.63
CA ARG A 157 12.39 -7.47 3.98
C ARG A 157 11.05 -8.19 3.97
N ALA A 158 10.19 -7.90 3.00
CA ALA A 158 8.93 -8.62 2.82
C ALA A 158 8.42 -8.55 1.38
N LEU A 159 7.59 -9.51 1.02
CA LEU A 159 6.75 -9.51 -0.17
C LEU A 159 5.29 -9.52 0.27
N ILE A 160 4.46 -8.62 -0.27
CA ILE A 160 3.09 -8.40 0.18
C ILE A 160 2.17 -8.38 -1.02
N ALA A 161 1.18 -9.27 -1.03
CA ALA A 161 0.19 -9.34 -2.08
C ALA A 161 -0.67 -8.06 -2.07
N PRO A 162 -1.00 -7.49 -3.25
CA PRO A 162 -1.93 -6.39 -3.35
C PRO A 162 -3.33 -6.84 -2.93
N MET A 163 -4.12 -5.90 -2.44
CA MET A 163 -5.53 -6.09 -2.12
C MET A 163 -6.39 -5.58 -3.27
N SER A 164 -7.32 -6.42 -3.72
CA SER A 164 -8.35 -6.03 -4.69
C SER A 164 -9.56 -5.49 -3.93
N ILE A 165 -10.00 -4.29 -4.32
CA ILE A 165 -11.30 -3.76 -3.90
C ILE A 165 -12.37 -4.53 -4.68
N LYS A 166 -13.42 -4.95 -3.98
CA LYS A 166 -14.55 -5.66 -4.58
C LYS A 166 -15.42 -4.69 -5.37
N ASP A 167 -16.11 -5.21 -6.38
CA ASP A 167 -16.92 -4.41 -7.30
C ASP A 167 -17.97 -3.56 -6.58
N ASP A 168 -18.64 -4.09 -5.56
CA ASP A 168 -19.63 -3.36 -4.76
C ASP A 168 -19.03 -2.13 -4.06
N VAL A 169 -17.83 -2.26 -3.50
CA VAL A 169 -17.13 -1.13 -2.87
C VAL A 169 -16.54 -0.18 -3.91
N ALA A 170 -16.17 -0.68 -5.10
CA ALA A 170 -15.72 0.16 -6.19
C ALA A 170 -16.86 1.05 -6.70
N ASP A 171 -18.07 0.51 -6.83
CA ASP A 171 -19.28 1.25 -7.21
C ASP A 171 -19.58 2.38 -6.21
N ASP A 172 -19.50 2.10 -4.90
CA ASP A 172 -19.64 3.10 -3.84
C ASP A 172 -18.59 4.23 -3.96
N LEU A 173 -17.33 3.86 -4.25
CA LEU A 173 -16.25 4.84 -4.42
C LEU A 173 -16.47 5.71 -5.66
N ASP A 174 -16.97 5.15 -6.75
CA ASP A 174 -17.30 5.89 -7.98
C ASP A 174 -18.41 6.92 -7.72
N GLU A 175 -19.44 6.56 -6.96
CA GLU A 175 -20.50 7.50 -6.55
C GLU A 175 -19.92 8.65 -5.70
N ILE A 176 -19.07 8.33 -4.72
CA ILE A 176 -18.39 9.34 -3.88
C ILE A 176 -17.54 10.28 -4.73
N ILE A 177 -16.77 9.74 -5.68
CA ILE A 177 -15.92 10.53 -6.59
C ILE A 177 -16.78 11.44 -7.47
N ALA A 178 -17.88 10.93 -8.02
CA ALA A 178 -18.80 11.70 -8.86
C ALA A 178 -19.36 12.92 -8.10
N GLU A 179 -19.81 12.72 -6.86
CA GLU A 179 -20.34 13.79 -6.03
C GLU A 179 -19.26 14.83 -5.64
N LEU A 180 -18.05 14.38 -5.31
CA LEU A 180 -16.92 15.27 -5.04
C LEU A 180 -16.57 16.14 -6.25
N MET A 181 -16.61 15.56 -7.45
CA MET A 181 -16.37 16.30 -8.70
C MET A 181 -17.48 17.30 -8.99
N SER A 182 -18.74 16.91 -8.82
CA SER A 182 -19.91 17.80 -8.97
C SER A 182 -19.82 19.04 -8.06
N ARG A 183 -19.50 18.82 -6.77
CA ARG A 183 -19.31 19.91 -5.80
C ARG A 183 -18.14 20.81 -6.15
N ARG A 184 -17.02 20.23 -6.62
CA ARG A 184 -15.85 21.00 -7.04
C ARG A 184 -16.16 21.90 -8.23
N GLN A 185 -16.89 21.37 -9.21
CA GLN A 185 -17.32 22.14 -10.38
C GLN A 185 -18.25 23.28 -9.99
N SER A 186 -19.22 23.02 -9.12
CA SER A 186 -20.17 24.05 -8.64
C SER A 186 -19.43 25.21 -7.96
N ARG A 187 -18.46 24.91 -7.10
CA ARG A 187 -17.62 25.94 -6.45
C ARG A 187 -16.79 26.77 -7.42
N ILE A 188 -16.29 26.16 -8.51
CA ILE A 188 -15.56 26.90 -9.54
C ILE A 188 -16.49 27.90 -10.23
N VAL A 189 -17.73 27.48 -10.57
CA VAL A 189 -18.73 28.33 -11.21
C VAL A 189 -19.16 29.47 -10.29
N GLU A 190 -19.45 29.18 -9.01
CA GLU A 190 -19.78 30.19 -8.00
C GLU A 190 -18.66 31.24 -7.88
N LYS A 191 -17.42 30.78 -7.74
CA LYS A 191 -16.27 31.69 -7.66
C LYS A 191 -16.12 32.57 -8.92
N MET A 192 -16.27 31.99 -10.11
CA MET A 192 -16.24 32.76 -11.35
C MET A 192 -17.35 33.80 -11.42
N HIS A 193 -18.54 33.48 -10.90
CA HIS A 193 -19.66 34.42 -10.84
C HIS A 193 -19.35 35.60 -9.91
N ASP A 194 -18.84 35.32 -8.71
CA ASP A 194 -18.45 36.34 -7.74
C ASP A 194 -17.33 37.25 -8.30
N ASP A 195 -16.28 36.66 -8.88
CA ASP A 195 -15.17 37.41 -9.49
C ASP A 195 -15.67 38.34 -10.61
N LEU A 196 -16.65 37.89 -11.42
CA LEU A 196 -17.27 38.71 -12.48
C LEU A 196 -18.13 39.84 -11.92
N GLN A 197 -18.87 39.61 -10.84
CA GLN A 197 -19.65 40.65 -10.18
C GLN A 197 -18.75 41.75 -9.59
N ASP A 198 -17.64 41.36 -8.97
CA ASP A 198 -16.66 42.30 -8.42
C ASP A 198 -16.01 43.16 -9.52
N LEU A 199 -15.62 42.55 -10.64
CA LEU A 199 -15.11 43.26 -11.82
C LEU A 199 -16.13 44.27 -12.36
N ALA A 200 -17.40 43.85 -12.50
CA ALA A 200 -18.47 44.73 -12.97
C ALA A 200 -18.71 45.91 -12.01
N ALA A 201 -18.66 45.68 -10.70
CA ALA A 201 -18.80 46.72 -9.69
C ALA A 201 -17.62 47.72 -9.72
N GLN A 202 -16.39 47.23 -9.93
CA GLN A 202 -15.20 48.07 -10.09
C GLN A 202 -15.30 48.95 -11.35
N GLU A 203 -15.66 48.37 -12.49
CA GLU A 203 -15.84 49.13 -13.74
C GLU A 203 -16.94 50.19 -13.62
N ALA A 204 -18.06 49.86 -12.97
CA ALA A 204 -19.15 50.80 -12.73
C ALA A 204 -18.70 51.96 -11.83
N ALA A 205 -17.95 51.68 -10.77
CA ALA A 205 -17.41 52.71 -9.88
C ALA A 205 -16.39 53.62 -10.59
N GLU A 206 -15.57 53.06 -11.48
CA GLU A 206 -14.59 53.82 -12.25
C GLU A 206 -15.25 54.73 -13.29
N LYS A 207 -16.26 54.21 -14.03
CA LYS A 207 -17.08 55.02 -14.94
C LYS A 207 -17.80 56.15 -14.22
N ALA A 208 -18.37 55.89 -13.04
CA ALA A 208 -19.04 56.93 -12.24
C ALA A 208 -18.08 58.05 -11.81
N LYS A 209 -16.83 57.72 -11.43
CA LYS A 209 -15.79 58.71 -11.14
C LYS A 209 -15.41 59.55 -12.37
N GLN A 210 -15.29 58.92 -13.54
CA GLN A 210 -14.95 59.64 -14.78
C GLN A 210 -16.06 60.62 -15.21
N ILE A 211 -17.33 60.26 -15.00
CA ILE A 211 -18.46 61.15 -15.31
C ILE A 211 -18.45 62.38 -14.38
N LYS A 212 -18.31 62.19 -13.06
CA LYS A 212 -18.22 63.30 -12.11
C LYS A 212 -17.08 64.28 -12.44
N ASN A 213 -15.90 63.77 -12.75
CA ASN A 213 -14.75 64.62 -13.12
C ASN A 213 -14.95 65.42 -14.42
N ARG A 214 -15.94 65.04 -15.25
CA ARG A 214 -16.26 65.70 -16.51
C ARG A 214 -17.37 66.76 -16.38
N GLU A 215 -18.20 66.66 -15.34
CA GLU A 215 -19.24 67.63 -15.00
C GLU A 215 -18.71 68.81 -14.15
N GLU A 216 -17.55 68.63 -13.50
CA GLU A 216 -16.87 69.67 -12.70
C GLU A 216 -15.86 70.54 -13.50
N LYS A 217 -15.79 70.36 -14.82
CA LYS A 217 -14.94 71.15 -15.76
C LYS A 217 -15.79 71.97 -16.72
#